data_AF-A0A2N0QB23-F1
#
_entry.id   AF-A0A2N0QB23-F1
#
_cell.length_a   1.000
_cell.length_b   1.000
_cell.length_c   1.000
_cell.angle_alpha   90.00
_cell.angle_beta   90.00
_cell.angle_gamma   90.00
#
_symmetry.space_group_name_H-M   'P 1'
#
loop_
_entity.id
_entity.type
_entity.pdbx_description
1 polymer ?
#
loop_
_entity_poly.entity_id
_entity_poly.type
_entity_poly.pdbx_seq_one_letter_code
_entity_poly.pdbx_strand_id
1 'polypeptide(L)' 'MSSPQEIFEGEAPEQHERNHNSSQTFPSFAMCCAGGKVSLPPLLEPPSYLLDLYTSSSFESSSFRKNIRAYIKF' A
#
# COMPACT_ATOMS: atom_id res chain seq x y z
N MET A 1 -0.92 35.24 34.62
CA MET A 1 -0.98 35.44 33.16
C MET A 1 -1.16 34.06 32.55
N SER A 2 -2.38 33.75 32.11
CA SER A 2 -2.76 32.42 31.62
C SER A 2 -2.48 32.32 30.12
N SER A 3 -1.92 31.20 29.69
CA SER A 3 -1.57 30.89 28.30
C SER A 3 -2.81 30.85 27.37
N PRO A 4 -2.71 31.36 26.13
CA PRO A 4 -3.71 31.08 25.10
C PRO A 4 -3.50 29.68 24.52
N GLN A 5 -4.59 28.92 24.45
CA GLN A 5 -4.73 27.70 23.65
C GLN A 5 -5.00 28.03 22.17
N GLU A 6 -4.96 26.97 21.35
CA GLU A 6 -5.49 26.81 19.98
C GLU A 6 -4.49 26.96 18.83
N ILE A 7 -4.07 25.81 18.28
CA ILE A 7 -4.47 25.32 16.95
C ILE A 7 -4.33 23.79 17.00
N PHE A 8 -5.44 23.07 17.12
CA PHE A 8 -5.52 21.61 16.96
C PHE A 8 -5.65 21.32 15.46
N GLU A 9 -4.51 21.27 14.75
CA GLU A 9 -4.47 20.60 13.44
C GLU A 9 -4.72 19.12 13.70
N GLY A 10 -5.79 18.57 13.15
CA GLY A 10 -6.24 17.21 13.39
C GLY A 10 -5.14 16.19 13.13
N GLU A 11 -4.62 15.60 14.20
CA GLU A 11 -3.78 14.41 14.15
C GLU A 11 -4.62 13.26 13.56
N ALA A 12 -4.21 12.75 12.39
CA ALA A 12 -4.79 11.54 11.84
C ALA A 12 -4.75 10.42 12.90
N PRO A 13 -5.82 9.65 13.11
CA PRO A 13 -5.88 8.71 14.22
C PRO A 13 -4.73 7.72 14.14
N GLU A 14 -3.98 7.67 15.25
CA GLU A 14 -2.77 6.88 15.44
C GLU A 14 -3.03 5.41 15.08
N GLN A 15 -2.18 4.87 14.21
CA GLN A 15 -2.35 3.59 13.54
C GLN A 15 -2.38 2.41 14.52
N HIS A 16 -3.59 2.03 14.96
CA HIS A 16 -3.87 0.76 15.65
C HIS A 16 -3.62 -0.48 14.77
N GLU A 17 -3.16 -0.32 13.52
CA GLU A 17 -2.86 -1.43 12.60
C GLU A 17 -1.52 -2.11 12.90
N ARG A 18 -0.54 -1.37 13.44
CA ARG A 18 0.80 -1.88 13.69
C ARG A 18 0.81 -2.65 15.01
N ASN A 19 1.34 -3.86 14.97
CA ASN A 19 1.56 -4.66 16.16
C ASN A 19 2.61 -3.96 17.05
N HIS A 20 2.20 -3.56 18.26
CA HIS A 20 3.09 -2.89 19.24
C HIS A 20 4.26 -3.77 19.72
N ASN A 21 4.21 -5.08 19.47
CA ASN A 21 5.27 -6.04 19.78
C ASN A 21 6.26 -6.26 18.60
N SER A 22 6.10 -5.53 17.49
CA SER A 22 7.00 -5.59 16.34
C SER A 22 8.14 -4.58 16.44
N SER A 23 9.28 -4.90 15.84
CA SER A 23 10.42 -3.97 15.84
C SER A 23 10.19 -2.79 14.89
N GLN A 24 10.98 -1.73 15.07
CA GLN A 24 11.00 -0.61 14.12
C GLN A 24 11.51 -1.01 12.73
N THR A 25 12.47 -1.94 12.68
CA THR A 25 13.11 -2.43 11.46
C THR A 25 12.30 -3.48 10.72
N PHE A 26 11.43 -4.22 11.43
CA PHE A 26 10.53 -5.24 10.88
C PHE A 26 9.13 -5.06 11.46
N PRO A 27 8.38 -4.03 11.03
CA PRO A 27 7.02 -3.82 11.48
C PRO A 27 6.14 -5.01 11.08
N SER A 28 5.26 -5.44 11.99
CA SER A 28 4.17 -6.36 11.65
C SER A 28 2.83 -5.66 11.87
N PHE A 29 1.84 -6.02 11.06
CA PHE A 29 0.53 -5.38 11.05
C PHE A 29 -0.56 -6.43 11.28
N ALA A 30 -1.48 -6.17 12.19
CA ALA A 30 -2.56 -7.11 12.53
C ALA A 30 -3.61 -7.21 11.42
N MET A 31 -3.80 -6.11 10.68
CA MET A 31 -4.97 -5.92 9.84
C MET A 31 -4.87 -6.57 8.45
N CYS A 32 -3.68 -6.74 7.89
CA CYS A 32 -3.53 -7.33 6.56
C CYS A 32 -3.24 -8.84 6.65
N CYS A 33 -4.06 -9.66 6.01
CA CYS A 33 -3.90 -11.11 5.86
C CYS A 33 -3.92 -11.96 7.16
N ALA A 34 -4.37 -11.40 8.30
CA ALA A 34 -4.50 -12.10 9.58
C ALA A 34 -3.24 -12.87 10.02
N GLY A 35 -2.05 -12.28 9.79
CA GLY A 35 -0.77 -12.93 10.07
C GLY A 35 -0.47 -14.11 9.13
N GLY A 36 -0.94 -14.05 7.88
CA GLY A 36 -0.75 -15.10 6.88
C GLY A 36 -1.78 -16.24 6.93
N LYS A 37 -2.82 -16.12 7.77
CA LYS A 37 -3.91 -17.12 7.84
C LYS A 37 -4.87 -17.05 6.65
N VAL A 38 -4.85 -15.94 5.90
CA VAL A 38 -5.61 -15.80 4.66
C VAL A 38 -4.85 -16.52 3.54
N SER A 39 -5.42 -17.61 3.04
CA SER A 39 -4.94 -18.26 1.81
C SER A 39 -5.57 -17.56 0.60
N LEU A 40 -4.75 -16.82 -0.13
CA LEU A 40 -5.19 -16.21 -1.39
C LEU A 40 -5.11 -17.25 -2.51
N PRO A 41 -6.06 -17.23 -3.47
CA PRO A 41 -5.93 -18.05 -4.67
C PRO A 41 -4.62 -17.70 -5.40
N PRO A 42 -4.05 -18.65 -6.17
CA PRO A 42 -2.92 -18.36 -7.03
C PRO A 42 -3.23 -17.19 -7.96
N LEU A 43 -2.22 -16.35 -8.20
CA LEU A 43 -2.36 -15.25 -9.15
C LEU A 43 -2.63 -15.83 -10.54
N LEU A 44 -3.65 -15.28 -11.20
CA LEU A 44 -3.90 -15.57 -12.60
C LEU A 44 -2.73 -15.04 -13.43
N GLU A 45 -2.29 -15.82 -14.41
CA GLU A 45 -1.28 -15.37 -15.33
C GLU A 45 -1.85 -14.22 -16.18
N PRO A 46 -1.20 -13.04 -16.19
CA PRO A 46 -1.68 -11.92 -16.98
C PRO A 46 -1.53 -12.21 -18.48
N PRO A 47 -2.41 -11.65 -19.32
CA PRO A 47 -2.18 -11.59 -20.75
C PRO A 47 -0.77 -11.07 -21.07
N SER A 48 -0.08 -11.71 -22.03
CA SER A 48 1.33 -11.43 -22.34
C SER A 48 1.63 -9.96 -22.63
N TYR A 49 0.69 -9.26 -23.30
CA TYR A 49 0.81 -7.83 -23.56
C TYR A 49 0.84 -6.98 -22.28
N LEU A 50 0.01 -7.30 -21.29
CA LEU A 50 0.02 -6.60 -20.01
C LEU A 50 1.30 -6.91 -19.22
N LEU A 51 1.80 -8.14 -19.31
CA LEU A 51 3.07 -8.51 -18.71
C LEU A 51 4.25 -7.75 -19.33
N ASP A 52 4.28 -7.62 -20.66
CA ASP A 52 5.31 -6.88 -21.39
C ASP A 52 5.27 -5.38 -21.04
N LEU A 53 4.08 -4.77 -21.03
CA LEU A 53 3.89 -3.40 -20.56
C LEU A 53 4.38 -3.19 -19.11
N TYR A 54 4.26 -4.21 -18.26
CA TYR A 54 4.69 -4.13 -16.87
C TYR A 54 6.21 -4.37 -16.67
N THR A 55 6.83 -5.21 -17.50
CA THR A 55 8.21 -5.71 -17.27
C THR A 55 9.26 -5.11 -18.20
N SER A 56 8.90 -4.68 -19.40
CA SER A 56 9.83 -4.17 -20.40
C SER A 56 10.39 -2.78 -20.04
N SER A 57 11.51 -2.43 -20.67
CA SER A 57 12.21 -1.15 -20.50
C SER A 57 11.77 -0.07 -21.51
N SER A 58 10.74 -0.34 -22.30
CA SER A 58 10.25 0.59 -23.32
C SER A 58 9.67 1.88 -22.71
N PHE A 59 9.55 2.92 -23.55
CA PHE A 59 8.87 4.16 -23.18
C PHE A 59 7.41 3.90 -22.79
N GLU A 60 6.71 3.08 -23.56
CA GLU A 60 5.32 2.69 -23.30
C GLU A 60 5.18 1.96 -21.97
N SER A 61 6.07 1.02 -21.67
CA SER A 61 6.09 0.31 -20.38
C SER A 61 6.33 1.27 -19.20
N SER A 62 7.15 2.29 -19.41
CA SER A 62 7.40 3.33 -18.40
C SER A 62 6.19 4.25 -18.21
N SER A 63 5.51 4.63 -19.29
CA SER A 63 4.26 5.38 -19.24
C SER A 63 3.15 4.59 -18.57
N PHE A 64 3.01 3.31 -18.93
CA PHE A 64 2.04 2.39 -18.36
C PHE A 64 2.22 2.25 -16.84
N ARG A 65 3.43 1.92 -16.36
CA ARG A 65 3.70 1.78 -14.92
C ARG A 65 3.41 3.05 -14.11
N LYS A 66 3.65 4.23 -14.68
CA LYS A 66 3.33 5.52 -14.05
C LYS A 66 1.82 5.75 -13.92
N ASN A 67 1.03 5.21 -14.85
CA ASN A 67 -0.40 5.49 -14.97
C ASN A 67 -1.31 4.28 -14.65
N ILE A 68 -0.75 3.12 -14.31
CA ILE A 68 -1.49 1.86 -14.20
C ILE A 68 -2.68 1.92 -13.22
N ARG A 69 -2.58 2.74 -12.17
CA ARG A 69 -3.67 2.96 -11.20
C ARG A 69 -4.94 3.57 -11.83
N ALA A 70 -4.80 4.32 -12.92
CA ALA A 70 -5.94 4.90 -13.62
C ALA A 70 -6.71 3.85 -14.46
N TYR A 71 -6.05 2.75 -14.83
CA TYR A 71 -6.62 1.68 -15.66
C TYR A 71 -7.20 0.53 -14.83
N ILE A 72 -6.75 0.36 -13.59
CA ILE A 72 -7.30 -0.65 -12.67
C ILE A 72 -8.54 -0.05 -11.99
N LYS A 73 -9.71 -0.33 -12.55
CA LYS A 73 -10.98 -0.18 -11.81
C LYS A 73 -11.10 -1.36 -10.84
N PHE A 74 -11.20 -1.05 -9.55
CA PHE A 74 -11.64 -1.99 -8.51
C PHE A 74 -13.16 -1.95 -8.37
#